data_AF-A4IB59-F1
#
_entry.id   AF-A4IB59-F1
#
_cell.length_a   1.000
_cell.length_b   1.000
_cell.length_c   1.000
_cell.angle_alpha   90.00
_cell.angle_beta   90.00
_cell.angle_gamma   90.00
#
_symmetry.space_group_name_H-M   'P 1'
#
loop_
_entity.id
_entity.type
_entity.pdbx_description
1 polymer ?
#
loop_
_entity_poly.entity_id
_entity_poly.type
_entity_poly.pdbx_seq_one_letter_code
_entity_poly.pdbx_strand_id
1 'polypeptide(L)'
;MADLLDILGIGAVASLIPMLANGLLLVDRPKRVDINAGRRLIHTVRPMIPYRAPVPYTGGRVRALFIGINYTGMRNALRGCVNDVSSMLGTLQQISFPISECCILVDDPSFPGFCGMPTRDNIIKHMLWLTGDVRPGDVLFFHFSGHGGQTKATRDSEEKYDQCLIPLDHVKNGSILDDDLFLMLVAPLPSGVRMTCVFDCCHSASMLDLPFSYVAPRVGGGGAREYMQQVRRGNFSNGDVVMFSGCTDSGTSADVQNGGHANGAATLAFTWSLLNTHGFSYLNILLKTREELRKKGRVQVPQLTSSKPIDLYKPFSLFGMITVNASMMHCVPQQYQQRPQSLPPQAMPPPAGYPVHVPPPPQGYYPPPPQGYYPPPQRPGWGLGYPAPGYPAQGIPVQQATLGVSRCPPSQYLPAPPPALYAPPPPGQHGPPQPPPAQYTFSPLPPR
;
A
#
# COMPACT_ATOMS: atom_id res chain seq x y z
N MET A 1 16.69 -23.21 -10.39
CA MET A 1 17.47 -23.84 -9.29
C MET A 1 18.62 -22.97 -8.82
N ALA A 2 19.40 -22.33 -9.71
CA ALA A 2 20.46 -21.40 -9.30
C ALA A 2 19.96 -20.28 -8.36
N ASP A 3 18.84 -19.63 -8.69
CA ASP A 3 18.24 -18.59 -7.83
C ASP A 3 17.87 -19.12 -6.44
N LEU A 4 17.36 -20.35 -6.33
CA LEU A 4 16.92 -20.92 -5.05
C LEU A 4 18.10 -21.17 -4.10
N LEU A 5 19.23 -21.65 -4.63
CA LEU A 5 20.46 -21.87 -3.87
C LEU A 5 21.08 -20.54 -3.42
N ASP A 6 21.09 -19.52 -4.28
CA ASP A 6 21.57 -18.18 -3.94
C ASP A 6 20.69 -17.52 -2.87
N ILE A 7 19.36 -17.67 -2.97
CA ILE A 7 18.39 -17.15 -1.98
C ILE A 7 18.51 -17.86 -0.63
N LEU A 8 18.70 -19.19 -0.62
CA LEU A 8 18.94 -19.94 0.61
C LEU A 8 20.27 -19.55 1.28
N GLY A 9 21.30 -19.22 0.48
CA GLY A 9 22.54 -18.63 0.97
C GLY A 9 22.35 -17.25 1.63
N ILE A 10 21.46 -16.42 1.09
CA ILE A 10 21.07 -15.13 1.69
C ILE A 10 20.36 -15.34 3.04
N GLY A 11 19.58 -16.41 3.21
CA GLY A 11 18.94 -16.76 4.48
C GLY A 11 19.91 -16.96 5.65
N ALA A 12 21.14 -17.41 5.38
CA ALA A 12 22.19 -17.54 6.40
C ALA A 12 22.85 -16.20 6.76
N VAL A 13 22.79 -15.21 5.86
CA VAL A 13 23.21 -13.83 6.09
C VAL A 13 21.96 -12.99 6.34
N ALA A 14 21.21 -13.35 7.39
CA ALA A 14 20.02 -12.61 7.83
C ALA A 14 20.45 -11.19 8.25
N SER A 15 20.46 -10.30 7.26
CA SER A 15 20.82 -8.90 7.36
C SER A 15 19.97 -8.22 8.44
N LEU A 16 20.65 -7.47 9.31
CA LEU A 16 20.11 -6.64 10.40
C LEU A 16 19.38 -5.40 9.85
N ILE A 17 18.51 -5.55 8.86
CA ILE A 17 17.73 -4.41 8.34
C ILE A 17 16.70 -4.04 9.41
N PRO A 18 16.82 -2.83 10.01
CA PRO A 18 15.92 -2.43 11.06
C PRO A 18 14.54 -2.16 10.47
N MET A 19 13.54 -2.81 11.05
CA MET A 19 12.15 -2.44 10.83
C MET A 19 11.84 -1.24 11.71
N LEU A 20 11.36 -0.17 11.10
CA LEU A 20 10.98 1.06 11.76
C LEU A 20 9.65 0.86 12.51
N ALA A 21 9.35 1.76 13.45
CA ALA A 21 8.09 1.74 14.20
C ALA A 21 6.85 1.80 13.28
N ASN A 22 7.02 2.35 12.07
CA ASN A 22 5.98 2.43 11.06
C ASN A 22 5.87 1.19 10.15
N GLY A 23 6.56 0.09 10.51
CA GLY A 23 6.54 -1.17 9.77
C GLY A 23 7.33 -1.16 8.46
N LEU A 24 7.95 -0.03 8.07
CA LEU A 24 8.85 0.01 6.91
C LEU A 24 10.23 -0.54 7.26
N LEU A 25 10.86 -1.17 6.27
CA LEU A 25 12.28 -1.47 6.34
C LEU A 25 13.11 -0.24 6.00
N LEU A 26 14.06 0.14 6.86
CA LEU A 26 15.04 1.16 6.51
C LEU A 26 16.18 0.51 5.71
N VAL A 27 16.22 0.78 4.41
CA VAL A 27 17.15 0.13 3.47
C VAL A 27 18.15 1.12 2.89
N ASP A 28 19.31 0.61 2.47
CA ASP A 28 20.26 1.37 1.68
C ASP A 28 19.65 1.80 0.35
N ARG A 29 20.08 2.96 -0.16
CA ARG A 29 19.57 3.48 -1.42
C ARG A 29 19.99 2.53 -2.56
N PRO A 30 19.05 1.97 -3.32
CA PRO A 30 19.39 1.01 -4.37
C PRO A 30 19.99 1.72 -5.58
N LYS A 31 20.63 0.95 -6.46
CA LYS A 31 20.92 1.40 -7.82
C LYS A 31 19.61 1.65 -8.57
N ARG A 32 19.53 2.71 -9.37
CA ARG A 32 18.37 2.98 -10.22
C ARG A 32 18.14 1.85 -11.22
N VAL A 33 16.89 1.66 -11.62
CA VAL A 33 16.52 0.66 -12.64
C VAL A 33 16.98 1.12 -14.03
N ASP A 34 17.71 0.25 -14.74
CA ASP A 34 17.95 0.42 -16.17
C ASP A 34 16.75 -0.13 -16.96
N ILE A 35 15.82 0.77 -17.30
CA ILE A 35 14.59 0.43 -18.04
C ILE A 35 14.91 -0.14 -19.42
N ASN A 36 15.96 0.34 -20.09
CA ASN A 36 16.31 -0.14 -21.43
C ASN A 36 16.86 -1.56 -21.37
N ALA A 37 17.67 -1.88 -20.37
CA ALA A 37 18.11 -3.25 -20.12
C ALA A 37 16.93 -4.17 -19.79
N GLY A 38 16.03 -3.74 -18.91
CA GLY A 38 14.85 -4.52 -18.57
C GLY A 38 13.93 -4.76 -19.77
N ARG A 39 13.72 -3.74 -20.64
CA ARG A 39 12.94 -3.86 -21.87
C ARG A 39 13.50 -4.90 -22.84
N ARG A 40 14.82 -5.06 -22.93
CA ARG A 40 15.43 -6.12 -23.74
C ARG A 40 15.08 -7.53 -23.25
N LEU A 41 14.71 -7.69 -21.98
CA LEU A 41 14.41 -9.00 -21.39
C LEU A 41 12.93 -9.38 -21.41
N ILE A 42 12.02 -8.48 -21.81
CA ILE A 42 10.56 -8.73 -21.74
C ILE A 42 10.14 -9.95 -22.57
N HIS A 43 10.81 -10.24 -23.69
CA HIS A 43 10.54 -11.38 -24.55
C HIS A 43 10.83 -12.74 -23.88
N THR A 44 11.54 -12.74 -22.74
CA THR A 44 11.80 -13.95 -21.94
C THR A 44 10.66 -14.27 -20.98
N VAL A 45 9.74 -13.31 -20.74
CA VAL A 45 8.57 -13.54 -19.88
C VAL A 45 7.64 -14.57 -20.56
N ARG A 46 7.09 -15.47 -19.75
CA ARG A 46 6.20 -16.55 -20.19
C ARG A 46 4.87 -16.42 -19.43
N PRO A 47 3.95 -15.57 -19.90
CA PRO A 47 2.67 -15.41 -19.24
C PRO A 47 1.77 -16.63 -19.45
N MET A 48 0.79 -16.78 -18.56
CA MET A 48 -0.18 -17.87 -18.57
C MET A 48 -1.62 -17.35 -18.39
N ILE A 49 -2.61 -18.17 -18.71
CA ILE A 49 -4.02 -17.86 -18.44
C ILE A 49 -4.38 -18.52 -17.09
N PRO A 50 -4.77 -17.75 -16.05
CA PRO A 50 -4.96 -18.31 -14.71
C PRO A 50 -6.26 -19.12 -14.59
N TYR A 51 -7.29 -18.72 -15.34
CA TYR A 51 -8.59 -19.37 -15.42
C TYR A 51 -9.32 -18.89 -16.68
N ARG A 52 -10.37 -19.60 -17.11
CA ARG A 52 -11.18 -19.20 -18.27
C ARG A 52 -12.42 -18.44 -17.81
N ALA A 53 -12.51 -17.16 -18.15
CA ALA A 53 -13.75 -16.39 -17.97
C ALA A 53 -14.82 -16.85 -18.99
N PRO A 54 -16.12 -16.82 -18.65
CA PRO A 54 -17.19 -17.26 -19.55
C PRO A 54 -17.31 -16.45 -20.85
N VAL A 55 -16.99 -15.16 -20.78
CA VAL A 55 -17.05 -14.24 -21.92
C VAL A 55 -15.68 -13.56 -22.07
N PRO A 56 -15.01 -13.67 -23.23
CA PRO A 56 -13.75 -13.00 -23.47
C PRO A 56 -13.96 -11.48 -23.61
N TYR A 57 -13.00 -10.69 -23.16
CA TYR A 57 -12.96 -9.26 -23.41
C TYR A 57 -12.50 -9.00 -24.86
N THR A 58 -13.25 -8.19 -25.60
CA THR A 58 -12.97 -7.88 -27.02
C THR A 58 -12.36 -6.49 -27.25
N GLY A 59 -12.26 -5.66 -26.21
CA GLY A 59 -11.73 -4.30 -26.33
C GLY A 59 -10.21 -4.21 -26.39
N GLY A 60 -9.48 -5.29 -26.11
CA GLY A 60 -8.03 -5.34 -26.02
C GLY A 60 -7.56 -6.57 -25.24
N ARG A 61 -6.28 -6.58 -24.84
CA ARG A 61 -5.74 -7.58 -23.92
C ARG A 61 -6.08 -7.22 -22.48
N VAL A 62 -6.23 -8.25 -21.65
CA VAL A 62 -6.30 -8.11 -20.19
C VAL A 62 -5.07 -8.76 -19.59
N ARG A 63 -4.10 -7.94 -19.16
CA ARG A 63 -2.84 -8.42 -18.55
C ARG A 63 -2.85 -8.24 -17.05
N ALA A 64 -2.31 -9.21 -16.32
CA ALA A 64 -2.18 -9.11 -14.87
C ALA A 64 -0.79 -9.52 -14.36
N LEU A 65 -0.30 -8.84 -13.33
CA LEU A 65 0.91 -9.23 -12.60
C LEU A 65 0.58 -9.29 -11.10
N PHE A 66 0.86 -10.45 -10.50
CA PHE A 66 0.67 -10.68 -9.07
C PHE A 66 2.04 -10.94 -8.43
N ILE A 67 2.31 -10.25 -7.33
CA ILE A 67 3.56 -10.37 -6.57
C ILE A 67 3.21 -10.55 -5.09
N GLY A 68 3.62 -11.67 -4.49
CA GLY A 68 3.40 -11.96 -3.07
C GLY A 68 4.68 -12.44 -2.42
N ILE A 69 5.17 -11.74 -1.41
CA ILE A 69 6.48 -12.05 -0.79
C ILE A 69 6.32 -12.24 0.72
N ASN A 70 6.49 -13.47 1.18
CA ASN A 70 6.52 -13.81 2.60
C ASN A 70 7.91 -13.63 3.23
N TYR A 71 8.98 -13.54 2.45
CA TYR A 71 10.36 -13.47 2.95
C TYR A 71 10.68 -14.68 3.85
N THR A 72 10.23 -15.86 3.42
CA THR A 72 10.30 -17.09 4.22
C THR A 72 11.73 -17.40 4.65
N GLY A 73 11.93 -17.65 5.95
CA GLY A 73 13.25 -17.91 6.53
C GLY A 73 14.04 -16.66 6.94
N MET A 74 13.57 -15.45 6.64
CA MET A 74 14.21 -14.20 7.05
C MET A 74 13.67 -13.69 8.41
N ARG A 75 14.44 -12.85 9.11
CA ARG A 75 14.05 -12.28 10.42
C ARG A 75 12.73 -11.51 10.38
N ASN A 76 12.50 -10.78 9.29
CA ASN A 76 11.31 -9.95 9.10
C ASN A 76 10.24 -10.67 8.24
N ALA A 77 10.16 -12.01 8.33
CA ALA A 77 9.21 -12.80 7.54
C ALA A 77 7.75 -12.38 7.78
N LEU A 78 6.99 -12.35 6.70
CA LEU A 78 5.54 -12.20 6.65
C LEU A 78 4.89 -13.57 6.42
N ARG A 79 3.59 -13.68 6.71
CA ARG A 79 2.84 -14.95 6.59
C ARG A 79 1.65 -14.87 5.64
N GLY A 80 1.23 -13.68 5.23
CA GLY A 80 -0.04 -13.47 4.52
C GLY A 80 0.10 -13.17 3.03
N CYS A 81 1.28 -12.77 2.55
CA CYS A 81 1.41 -12.12 1.25
C CYS A 81 1.17 -13.07 0.08
N VAL A 82 1.63 -14.32 0.18
CA VAL A 82 1.31 -15.36 -0.82
C VAL A 82 -0.19 -15.73 -0.76
N ASN A 83 -0.79 -15.73 0.42
CA ASN A 83 -2.23 -15.97 0.57
C ASN A 83 -3.09 -14.81 0.02
N ASP A 84 -2.59 -13.58 0.10
CA ASP A 84 -3.23 -12.41 -0.51
C ASP A 84 -3.31 -12.56 -2.04
N VAL A 85 -2.24 -13.06 -2.68
CA VAL A 85 -2.23 -13.37 -4.13
C VAL A 85 -3.29 -14.42 -4.46
N SER A 86 -3.36 -15.50 -3.67
CA SER A 86 -4.39 -16.54 -3.83
C SER A 86 -5.80 -15.96 -3.70
N SER A 87 -6.04 -15.13 -2.68
CA SER A 87 -7.34 -14.49 -2.41
C SER A 87 -7.76 -13.54 -3.53
N MET A 88 -6.81 -12.77 -4.07
CA MET A 88 -7.04 -11.87 -5.20
C MET A 88 -7.39 -12.65 -6.47
N LEU A 89 -6.62 -13.68 -6.81
CA LEU A 89 -6.88 -14.54 -7.98
C LEU A 89 -8.24 -15.21 -7.89
N GLY A 90 -8.57 -15.80 -6.73
CA GLY A 90 -9.87 -16.42 -6.48
C GLY A 90 -11.02 -15.42 -6.61
N THR A 91 -10.85 -14.19 -6.12
CA THR A 91 -11.85 -13.13 -6.26
C THR A 91 -12.04 -12.72 -7.72
N LEU A 92 -10.94 -12.48 -8.46
CA LEU A 92 -10.98 -12.11 -9.88
C LEU A 92 -11.62 -13.22 -10.72
N GLN A 93 -11.37 -14.48 -10.39
CA GLN A 93 -12.04 -15.62 -11.01
C GLN A 93 -13.54 -15.62 -10.70
N GLN A 94 -13.91 -15.43 -9.43
CA GLN A 94 -15.31 -15.42 -8.99
C GLN A 94 -16.10 -14.30 -9.68
N ILE A 95 -15.50 -13.12 -9.88
CA ILE A 95 -16.11 -12.03 -10.62
C ILE A 95 -15.98 -12.15 -12.15
N SER A 96 -15.48 -13.28 -12.65
CA SER A 96 -15.29 -13.54 -14.09
C SER A 96 -14.42 -12.49 -14.80
N PHE A 97 -13.42 -11.93 -14.12
CA PHE A 97 -12.50 -10.97 -14.72
C PHE A 97 -11.63 -11.67 -15.79
N PRO A 98 -11.71 -11.30 -17.09
CA PRO A 98 -11.25 -12.10 -18.21
C PRO A 98 -9.75 -11.90 -18.51
N ILE A 99 -8.89 -12.28 -17.57
CA ILE A 99 -7.44 -12.22 -17.71
C ILE A 99 -7.00 -13.09 -18.89
N SER A 100 -6.43 -12.47 -19.93
CA SER A 100 -5.91 -13.16 -21.11
C SER A 100 -4.45 -13.58 -20.96
N GLU A 101 -3.68 -12.88 -20.13
CA GLU A 101 -2.26 -13.16 -19.89
C GLU A 101 -1.91 -12.71 -18.47
N CYS A 102 -1.24 -13.52 -17.67
CA CYS A 102 -0.72 -13.10 -16.37
C CYS A 102 0.60 -13.74 -16.00
N CYS A 103 1.28 -13.11 -15.04
CA CYS A 103 2.45 -13.66 -14.38
C CYS A 103 2.26 -13.61 -12.85
N ILE A 104 2.71 -14.66 -12.16
CA ILE A 104 2.64 -14.77 -10.71
C ILE A 104 4.05 -14.95 -10.16
N LEU A 105 4.52 -13.98 -9.37
CA LEU A 105 5.81 -14.02 -8.69
C LEU A 105 5.59 -14.17 -7.18
N VAL A 106 5.90 -15.34 -6.63
CA VAL A 106 5.75 -15.62 -5.20
C VAL A 106 6.96 -16.37 -4.66
N ASP A 107 7.28 -16.21 -3.39
CA ASP A 107 8.38 -16.95 -2.74
C ASP A 107 7.98 -18.36 -2.26
N ASP A 108 6.96 -18.94 -2.90
CA ASP A 108 6.51 -20.32 -2.76
C ASP A 108 6.44 -20.99 -4.15
N PRO A 109 7.48 -21.75 -4.56
CA PRO A 109 7.50 -22.42 -5.86
C PRO A 109 6.41 -23.48 -6.06
N SER A 110 5.71 -23.91 -4.99
CA SER A 110 4.60 -24.86 -5.09
C SER A 110 3.28 -24.20 -5.49
N PHE A 111 3.24 -22.87 -5.54
CA PHE A 111 2.05 -22.10 -5.88
C PHE A 111 1.55 -22.41 -7.31
N PRO A 112 0.25 -22.72 -7.51
CA PRO A 112 -0.30 -22.99 -8.83
C PRO A 112 -0.10 -21.81 -9.81
N GLY A 113 0.53 -22.08 -10.96
CA GLY A 113 0.80 -21.04 -11.96
C GLY A 113 2.02 -20.16 -11.65
N PHE A 114 2.91 -20.59 -10.75
CA PHE A 114 4.19 -19.95 -10.46
C PHE A 114 4.98 -19.63 -11.74
N CYS A 115 5.31 -18.35 -11.95
CA CYS A 115 6.12 -17.88 -13.07
C CYS A 115 7.58 -17.61 -12.68
N GLY A 116 7.87 -17.41 -11.39
CA GLY A 116 9.22 -17.17 -10.92
C GLY A 116 9.29 -16.62 -9.50
N MET A 117 10.50 -16.63 -8.93
CA MET A 117 10.76 -16.01 -7.63
C MET A 117 10.66 -14.48 -7.75
N PRO A 118 10.15 -13.77 -6.73
CA PRO A 118 10.01 -12.30 -6.72
C PRO A 118 11.35 -11.63 -6.37
N THR A 119 12.39 -11.95 -7.13
CA THR A 119 13.69 -11.27 -7.10
C THR A 119 13.58 -9.90 -7.75
N ARG A 120 14.53 -9.00 -7.45
CA ARG A 120 14.55 -7.65 -7.99
C ARG A 120 14.48 -7.64 -9.51
N ASP A 121 15.32 -8.46 -10.15
CA ASP A 121 15.39 -8.53 -11.61
C ASP A 121 14.10 -9.12 -12.22
N ASN A 122 13.50 -10.13 -11.58
CA ASN A 122 12.23 -10.66 -12.04
C ASN A 122 11.11 -9.64 -11.88
N ILE A 123 11.02 -8.93 -10.76
CA ILE A 123 10.00 -7.89 -10.55
C ILE A 123 10.11 -6.80 -11.63
N ILE A 124 11.31 -6.25 -11.84
CA ILE A 124 11.56 -5.22 -12.87
C ILE A 124 11.14 -5.73 -14.25
N LYS A 125 11.62 -6.91 -14.65
CA LYS A 125 11.32 -7.49 -15.97
C LYS A 125 9.82 -7.70 -16.18
N HIS A 126 9.10 -8.20 -15.17
CA HIS A 126 7.67 -8.48 -15.29
C HIS A 126 6.83 -7.20 -15.24
N MET A 127 7.23 -6.17 -14.49
CA MET A 127 6.59 -4.85 -14.54
C MET A 127 6.73 -4.22 -15.93
N LEU A 128 7.93 -4.32 -16.53
CA LEU A 128 8.17 -3.83 -17.90
C LEU A 128 7.43 -4.67 -18.96
N TRP A 129 7.21 -5.97 -18.73
CA TRP A 129 6.34 -6.79 -19.57
C TRP A 129 4.87 -6.37 -19.45
N LEU A 130 4.39 -6.08 -18.24
CA LEU A 130 3.00 -5.68 -17.99
C LEU A 130 2.64 -4.43 -18.80
N THR A 131 3.54 -3.46 -18.88
CA THR A 131 3.36 -2.20 -19.63
C THR A 131 3.96 -2.22 -21.04
N GLY A 132 4.56 -3.34 -21.45
CA GLY A 132 5.19 -3.51 -22.76
C GLY A 132 4.17 -3.68 -23.89
N ASP A 133 4.37 -2.97 -24.99
CA ASP A 133 3.55 -3.03 -26.21
C ASP A 133 2.05 -2.79 -26.02
N VAL A 134 1.64 -2.11 -24.95
CA VAL A 134 0.23 -1.85 -24.62
C VAL A 134 -0.42 -0.87 -25.62
N ARG A 135 -1.71 -1.07 -25.90
CA ARG A 135 -2.48 -0.31 -26.89
C ARG A 135 -3.78 0.23 -26.27
N PRO A 136 -4.35 1.33 -26.81
CA PRO A 136 -5.66 1.80 -26.38
C PRO A 136 -6.70 0.66 -26.38
N GLY A 137 -7.43 0.51 -25.27
CA GLY A 137 -8.35 -0.60 -25.05
C GLY A 137 -7.78 -1.73 -24.17
N ASP A 138 -6.46 -1.84 -24.02
CA ASP A 138 -5.87 -2.81 -23.09
C ASP A 138 -6.21 -2.46 -21.62
N VAL A 139 -6.42 -3.52 -20.83
CA VAL A 139 -6.70 -3.44 -19.39
C VAL A 139 -5.60 -4.15 -18.63
N LEU A 140 -5.02 -3.48 -17.64
CA LEU A 140 -3.92 -3.96 -16.83
C LEU A 140 -4.35 -4.08 -15.36
N PHE A 141 -3.89 -5.14 -14.70
CA PHE A 141 -4.07 -5.35 -13.28
C PHE A 141 -2.73 -5.63 -12.61
N PHE A 142 -2.44 -4.93 -11.52
CA PHE A 142 -1.22 -5.11 -10.75
C PHE A 142 -1.55 -5.32 -9.28
N HIS A 143 -1.03 -6.38 -8.67
CA HIS A 143 -1.19 -6.65 -7.25
C HIS A 143 0.17 -6.94 -6.62
N PHE A 144 0.46 -6.24 -5.53
CA PHE A 144 1.64 -6.46 -4.71
C PHE A 144 1.23 -6.63 -3.26
N SER A 145 1.69 -7.70 -2.60
CA SER A 145 1.66 -7.86 -1.15
C SER A 145 3.06 -8.23 -0.65
N GLY A 146 3.57 -7.48 0.32
CA GLY A 146 4.94 -7.62 0.80
C GLY A 146 5.37 -6.45 1.69
N HIS A 147 6.68 -6.31 1.91
CA HIS A 147 7.23 -5.16 2.62
C HIS A 147 7.28 -3.92 1.73
N GLY A 148 6.94 -2.78 2.34
CA GLY A 148 7.43 -1.48 1.93
C GLY A 148 8.71 -1.15 2.71
N GLY A 149 9.56 -0.33 2.12
CA GLY A 149 10.70 0.25 2.82
C GLY A 149 10.84 1.73 2.54
N GLN A 150 11.79 2.34 3.21
CA GLN A 150 12.21 3.70 2.95
C GLN A 150 13.73 3.77 2.89
N THR A 151 14.24 4.71 2.11
CA THR A 151 15.66 5.04 2.05
C THR A 151 15.87 6.53 2.16
N LYS A 152 17.08 6.97 2.55
CA LYS A 152 17.41 8.40 2.55
C LYS A 152 17.30 8.93 1.14
N ALA A 153 16.57 10.02 0.99
CA ALA A 153 16.48 10.71 -0.28
C ALA A 153 17.80 11.42 -0.61
N THR A 154 17.99 11.76 -1.88
CA THR A 154 19.15 12.56 -2.30
C THR A 154 19.06 13.97 -1.72
N ARG A 155 20.18 14.71 -1.64
CA ARG A 155 20.18 16.07 -1.04
C ARG A 155 19.24 17.07 -1.72
N ASP A 156 18.80 16.75 -2.94
CA ASP A 156 18.13 17.67 -3.83
C ASP A 156 16.61 17.40 -3.88
N SER A 157 16.10 16.41 -3.13
CA SER A 157 14.68 16.07 -3.08
C SER A 157 13.92 16.92 -2.06
N GLU A 158 12.67 17.25 -2.39
CA GLU A 158 11.74 17.91 -1.45
C GLU A 158 11.36 17.00 -0.28
N GLU A 159 11.47 15.68 -0.46
CA GLU A 159 11.20 14.67 0.56
C GLU A 159 12.49 14.21 1.26
N LYS A 160 12.41 13.94 2.57
CA LYS A 160 13.56 13.46 3.36
C LYS A 160 13.89 11.98 3.10
N TYR A 161 12.88 11.20 2.70
CA TYR A 161 12.98 9.77 2.46
C TYR A 161 12.18 9.41 1.22
N ASP A 162 12.73 8.54 0.38
CA ASP A 162 12.02 7.94 -0.74
C ASP A 162 11.45 6.59 -0.30
N GLN A 163 10.28 6.21 -0.80
CA GLN A 163 9.70 4.90 -0.53
C GLN A 163 10.26 3.85 -1.48
N CYS A 164 10.22 2.60 -1.06
CA CYS A 164 10.71 1.49 -1.85
C CYS A 164 9.81 0.27 -1.75
N LEU A 165 9.67 -0.45 -2.85
CA LEU A 165 9.26 -1.85 -2.87
C LEU A 165 10.46 -2.74 -2.52
N ILE A 166 10.24 -3.77 -1.72
CA ILE A 166 11.30 -4.67 -1.25
C ILE A 166 11.21 -6.03 -1.97
N PRO A 167 12.16 -6.36 -2.86
CA PRO A 167 12.25 -7.70 -3.44
C PRO A 167 12.73 -8.75 -2.43
N LEU A 168 12.56 -10.03 -2.77
CA LEU A 168 13.01 -11.13 -1.93
C LEU A 168 14.52 -11.08 -1.66
N ASP A 169 15.31 -10.74 -2.68
CA ASP A 169 16.77 -10.68 -2.67
C ASP A 169 17.32 -9.26 -2.43
N HIS A 170 16.52 -8.36 -1.84
CA HIS A 170 16.88 -6.95 -1.63
C HIS A 170 18.18 -6.74 -0.86
N VAL A 171 18.58 -7.67 0.01
CA VAL A 171 19.86 -7.61 0.73
C VAL A 171 21.05 -7.62 -0.24
N LYS A 172 20.97 -8.43 -1.30
CA LYS A 172 22.02 -8.59 -2.31
C LYS A 172 21.86 -7.60 -3.46
N ASN A 173 20.62 -7.45 -3.95
CA ASN A 173 20.34 -6.74 -5.20
C ASN A 173 19.69 -5.37 -5.01
N GLY A 174 19.33 -5.00 -3.78
CA GLY A 174 18.72 -3.73 -3.43
C GLY A 174 17.19 -3.72 -3.54
N SER A 175 16.58 -2.66 -3.03
CA SER A 175 15.15 -2.37 -3.20
C SER A 175 14.84 -1.75 -4.59
N ILE A 176 13.58 -1.38 -4.82
CA ILE A 176 13.12 -0.65 -6.02
C ILE A 176 12.43 0.63 -5.55
N LEU A 177 12.90 1.80 -6.01
CA LEU A 177 12.34 3.11 -5.64
C LEU A 177 10.96 3.33 -6.28
N ASP A 178 10.07 4.03 -5.58
CA ASP A 178 8.80 4.56 -6.08
C ASP A 178 8.94 5.34 -7.40
N ASP A 179 9.95 6.20 -7.51
CA ASP A 179 10.33 6.87 -8.77
C ASP A 179 10.48 5.88 -9.94
N ASP A 180 11.19 4.77 -9.72
CA ASP A 180 11.42 3.76 -10.75
C ASP A 180 10.14 2.97 -11.03
N LEU A 181 9.30 2.73 -10.02
CA LEU A 181 7.98 2.12 -10.21
C LEU A 181 7.10 2.99 -11.08
N PHE A 182 7.06 4.31 -10.86
CA PHE A 182 6.33 5.25 -11.71
C PHE A 182 6.79 5.19 -13.16
N LEU A 183 8.11 5.21 -13.39
CA LEU A 183 8.70 5.15 -14.73
C LEU A 183 8.45 3.83 -15.46
N MET A 184 8.30 2.71 -14.73
CA MET A 184 8.02 1.40 -15.32
C MET A 184 6.52 1.14 -15.55
N LEU A 185 5.67 1.54 -14.59
CA LEU A 185 4.27 1.15 -14.53
C LEU A 185 3.31 2.24 -15.03
N VAL A 186 3.61 3.52 -14.82
CA VAL A 186 2.65 4.62 -14.99
C VAL A 186 2.99 5.52 -16.17
N ALA A 187 4.23 6.02 -16.21
CA ALA A 187 4.71 6.92 -17.27
C ALA A 187 4.56 6.37 -18.71
N PRO A 188 4.79 5.06 -19.00
CA PRO A 188 4.77 4.58 -20.38
C PRO A 188 3.35 4.31 -20.92
N LEU A 189 2.31 4.40 -20.08
CA LEU A 189 0.96 4.03 -20.51
C LEU A 189 0.37 5.08 -21.48
N PRO A 190 -0.05 4.68 -22.68
CA PRO A 190 -0.72 5.57 -23.62
C PRO A 190 -2.18 5.83 -23.23
N SER A 191 -2.77 6.86 -23.83
CA SER A 191 -4.19 7.17 -23.63
C SER A 191 -5.07 6.00 -24.08
N GLY A 192 -6.14 5.73 -23.31
CA GLY A 192 -7.05 4.61 -23.56
C GLY A 192 -6.63 3.28 -22.93
N VAL A 193 -5.46 3.20 -22.28
CA VAL A 193 -5.10 2.06 -21.42
C VAL A 193 -5.60 2.30 -20.00
N ARG A 194 -6.20 1.27 -19.40
CA ARG A 194 -6.71 1.27 -18.04
C ARG A 194 -5.84 0.38 -17.15
N MET A 195 -5.31 0.89 -16.05
CA MET A 195 -4.61 0.07 -15.06
C MET A 195 -5.22 0.20 -13.66
N THR A 196 -5.47 -0.93 -13.01
CA THR A 196 -5.83 -0.98 -11.58
C THR A 196 -4.71 -1.63 -10.80
N CYS A 197 -4.21 -0.93 -9.77
CA CYS A 197 -3.17 -1.42 -8.88
C CYS A 197 -3.72 -1.64 -7.47
N VAL A 198 -3.24 -2.67 -6.79
CA VAL A 198 -3.51 -2.91 -5.37
C VAL A 198 -2.17 -3.15 -4.69
N PHE A 199 -1.80 -2.26 -3.77
CA PHE A 199 -0.60 -2.42 -2.96
C PHE A 199 -1.00 -2.70 -1.51
N ASP A 200 -0.61 -3.86 -1.02
CA ASP A 200 -0.79 -4.31 0.34
C ASP A 200 0.54 -4.31 1.08
N CYS A 201 0.96 -3.10 1.45
CA CYS A 201 2.18 -2.86 2.22
C CYS A 201 2.04 -1.56 3.03
N CYS A 202 2.85 -1.42 4.08
CA CYS A 202 2.96 -0.20 4.86
C CYS A 202 3.41 0.97 3.96
N HIS A 203 2.78 2.14 4.10
CA HIS A 203 3.04 3.35 3.30
C HIS A 203 2.84 3.22 1.78
N SER A 204 2.02 2.26 1.35
CA SER A 204 1.71 2.03 -0.06
C SER A 204 1.17 3.24 -0.82
N ALA A 205 0.53 4.21 -0.17
CA ALA A 205 -0.14 5.33 -0.83
C ALA A 205 0.73 6.14 -1.81
N SER A 206 2.03 6.25 -1.56
CA SER A 206 2.98 6.97 -2.43
C SER A 206 3.74 6.05 -3.39
N MET A 207 3.53 4.73 -3.38
CA MET A 207 4.38 3.76 -4.09
C MET A 207 4.43 3.94 -5.63
N LEU A 208 3.44 4.62 -6.21
CA LEU A 208 3.39 4.97 -7.64
C LEU A 208 3.43 6.48 -7.90
N ASP A 209 3.67 7.30 -6.88
CA ASP A 209 3.70 8.77 -6.97
C ASP A 209 2.56 9.40 -7.78
N LEU A 210 1.34 8.88 -7.59
CA LEU A 210 0.18 9.37 -8.31
C LEU A 210 -0.26 10.74 -7.78
N PRO A 211 -0.66 11.68 -8.68
CA PRO A 211 -0.90 13.06 -8.31
C PRO A 211 -2.19 13.32 -7.57
N PHE A 212 -3.17 12.41 -7.66
CA PHE A 212 -4.46 12.58 -7.01
C PHE A 212 -4.68 11.51 -5.96
N SER A 213 -5.17 11.91 -4.78
CA SER A 213 -5.41 11.04 -3.65
C SER A 213 -6.77 11.30 -3.01
N TYR A 214 -7.41 10.26 -2.52
CA TYR A 214 -8.59 10.34 -1.68
C TYR A 214 -8.50 9.31 -0.57
N VAL A 215 -8.65 9.79 0.67
CA VAL A 215 -8.74 8.97 1.86
C VAL A 215 -10.17 9.07 2.36
N ALA A 216 -10.88 7.95 2.43
CA ALA A 216 -12.25 7.97 2.94
C ALA A 216 -12.28 8.61 4.34
N PRO A 217 -13.24 9.47 4.70
CA PRO A 217 -13.36 10.06 6.04
C PRO A 217 -13.92 9.08 7.07
N ARG A 218 -13.72 9.35 8.37
CA ARG A 218 -14.41 8.63 9.45
C ARG A 218 -15.88 9.02 9.33
N VAL A 219 -16.75 8.07 8.96
CA VAL A 219 -18.21 8.23 8.81
C VAL A 219 -18.76 9.37 9.69
N GLY A 220 -19.26 10.45 9.08
CA GLY A 220 -19.74 11.63 9.81
C GLY A 220 -19.43 13.01 9.21
N GLY A 221 -18.68 13.09 8.10
CA GLY A 221 -18.49 14.35 7.36
C GLY A 221 -19.76 14.75 6.61
N GLY A 222 -20.59 15.58 7.25
CA GLY A 222 -21.89 16.01 6.73
C GLY A 222 -21.82 16.87 5.46
N GLY A 223 -22.76 16.62 4.55
CA GLY A 223 -23.30 17.58 3.57
C GLY A 223 -22.44 17.96 2.36
N ALA A 224 -21.11 17.98 2.46
CA ALA A 224 -20.25 18.44 1.36
C ALA A 224 -19.99 17.35 0.32
N ARG A 225 -19.85 17.72 -0.96
CA ARG A 225 -19.36 16.79 -1.99
C ARG A 225 -17.90 16.43 -1.73
N GLU A 226 -17.60 15.15 -1.87
CA GLU A 226 -16.28 14.57 -1.71
C GLU A 226 -15.51 14.66 -3.04
N TYR A 227 -14.24 15.04 -2.96
CA TYR A 227 -13.35 15.14 -4.11
C TYR A 227 -11.99 14.54 -3.79
N MET A 228 -11.29 14.04 -4.81
CA MET A 228 -9.87 13.75 -4.67
C MET A 228 -9.11 15.07 -4.42
N GLN A 229 -7.97 14.99 -3.75
CA GLN A 229 -7.03 16.09 -3.57
C GLN A 229 -5.85 15.89 -4.51
N GLN A 230 -5.36 16.98 -5.10
CA GLN A 230 -4.07 16.96 -5.80
C GLN A 230 -2.96 17.01 -4.75
N VAL A 231 -2.21 15.91 -4.63
CA VAL A 231 -1.11 15.75 -3.67
C VAL A 231 0.27 15.91 -4.31
N ARG A 232 0.36 15.83 -5.64
CA ARG A 232 1.60 16.12 -6.39
C ARG A 232 1.34 17.03 -7.58
N ARG A 233 2.31 17.89 -7.88
CA ARG A 233 2.27 18.80 -9.05
C ARG A 233 2.78 18.16 -10.35
N GLY A 234 3.44 17.01 -10.25
CA GLY A 234 3.99 16.24 -11.38
C GLY A 234 3.40 14.82 -11.47
N ASN A 235 4.10 13.94 -12.20
CA ASN A 235 3.79 12.51 -12.29
C ASN A 235 2.41 12.16 -12.87
N PHE A 236 2.06 12.81 -13.97
CA PHE A 236 0.85 12.48 -14.74
C PHE A 236 1.10 11.33 -15.73
N SER A 237 0.01 10.71 -16.21
CA SER A 237 0.04 9.66 -17.23
C SER A 237 -1.03 9.89 -18.29
N ASN A 238 -0.71 9.52 -19.54
CA ASN A 238 -1.69 9.48 -20.61
C ASN A 238 -2.73 8.37 -20.33
N GLY A 239 -2.27 7.23 -19.79
CA GLY A 239 -3.13 6.16 -19.30
C GLY A 239 -3.91 6.50 -18.03
N ASP A 240 -4.93 5.69 -17.76
CA ASP A 240 -5.80 5.82 -16.59
C ASP A 240 -5.39 4.81 -15.51
N VAL A 241 -4.59 5.27 -14.56
CA VAL A 241 -4.11 4.45 -13.43
C VAL A 241 -4.93 4.76 -12.20
N VAL A 242 -5.45 3.72 -11.56
CA VAL A 242 -6.07 3.80 -10.23
C VAL A 242 -5.39 2.81 -9.32
N MET A 243 -5.12 3.24 -8.12
CA MET A 243 -4.44 2.44 -7.11
C MET A 243 -5.25 2.42 -5.82
N PHE A 244 -5.44 1.23 -5.29
CA PHE A 244 -5.99 1.00 -3.95
C PHE A 244 -4.87 0.63 -3.00
N SER A 245 -4.91 1.23 -1.80
CA SER A 245 -3.96 0.99 -0.72
C SER A 245 -4.66 1.08 0.64
N GLY A 246 -3.96 0.69 1.70
CA GLY A 246 -4.40 0.85 3.08
C GLY A 246 -3.43 1.75 3.86
N CYS A 247 -3.95 2.77 4.55
CA CYS A 247 -3.19 3.54 5.53
C CYS A 247 -3.74 3.29 6.94
N THR A 248 -3.00 3.57 8.01
CA THR A 248 -3.57 3.50 9.37
C THR A 248 -4.23 4.79 9.78
N ASP A 249 -5.32 4.67 10.54
CA ASP A 249 -6.16 5.77 11.00
C ASP A 249 -5.55 6.55 12.19
N SER A 250 -4.23 6.75 12.26
CA SER A 250 -3.53 7.37 13.40
C SER A 250 -3.77 8.88 13.57
N GLY A 251 -4.85 9.39 12.98
CA GLY A 251 -5.25 10.79 13.02
C GLY A 251 -4.88 11.46 11.72
N THR A 252 -5.89 11.73 10.89
CA THR A 252 -5.83 12.61 9.73
C THR A 252 -5.16 13.93 10.12
N SER A 253 -3.86 13.99 9.93
CA SER A 253 -3.02 15.17 10.05
C SER A 253 -2.17 15.18 8.78
N ALA A 254 -2.11 16.34 8.12
CA ALA A 254 -1.38 16.55 6.87
C ALA A 254 0.10 16.14 6.93
N ASP A 255 0.64 15.92 8.13
CA ASP A 255 2.05 15.62 8.37
C ASP A 255 2.32 14.21 8.94
N VAL A 256 1.28 13.40 9.22
CA VAL A 256 1.47 12.15 9.97
C VAL A 256 1.32 10.93 9.07
N GLN A 257 2.37 10.68 8.30
CA GLN A 257 2.66 9.35 7.74
C GLN A 257 3.12 8.39 8.86
N ASN A 258 2.28 8.07 9.85
CA ASN A 258 2.60 7.00 10.82
C ASN A 258 1.73 5.78 10.52
N GLY A 259 2.23 4.88 9.67
CA GLY A 259 1.64 3.60 9.27
C GLY A 259 1.93 2.47 10.27
N GLY A 260 0.94 1.75 10.78
CA GLY A 260 1.13 0.48 11.53
C GLY A 260 1.19 -0.77 10.62
N HIS A 261 1.42 -1.95 11.21
CA HIS A 261 1.53 -3.24 10.49
C HIS A 261 0.23 -3.57 9.73
N ALA A 262 0.19 -3.27 8.43
CA ALA A 262 -1.05 -3.25 7.65
C ALA A 262 -1.25 -4.44 6.69
N ASN A 263 -0.42 -5.48 6.78
CA ASN A 263 -0.37 -6.56 5.80
C ASN A 263 -1.71 -7.31 5.68
N GLY A 264 -2.26 -7.37 4.46
CA GLY A 264 -3.49 -8.05 4.08
C GLY A 264 -4.73 -7.15 4.08
N ALA A 265 -4.63 -5.91 4.58
CA ALA A 265 -5.80 -5.05 4.74
C ALA A 265 -6.28 -4.48 3.40
N ALA A 266 -5.37 -4.08 2.51
CA ALA A 266 -5.72 -3.53 1.21
C ALA A 266 -6.32 -4.61 0.29
N THR A 267 -5.74 -5.81 0.31
CA THR A 267 -6.25 -6.97 -0.42
C THR A 267 -7.62 -7.38 0.09
N LEU A 268 -7.81 -7.50 1.41
CA LEU A 268 -9.11 -7.83 2.00
C LEU A 268 -10.17 -6.78 1.64
N ALA A 269 -9.81 -5.50 1.75
CA ALA A 269 -10.66 -4.38 1.41
C ALA A 269 -11.14 -4.44 -0.04
N PHE A 270 -10.19 -4.59 -0.97
CA PHE A 270 -10.45 -4.57 -2.39
C PHE A 270 -11.23 -5.81 -2.85
N THR A 271 -10.83 -6.99 -2.40
CA THR A 271 -11.55 -8.24 -2.71
C THR A 271 -12.98 -8.22 -2.19
N TRP A 272 -13.19 -7.76 -0.95
CA TRP A 272 -14.53 -7.56 -0.41
C TRP A 272 -15.35 -6.57 -1.25
N SER A 273 -14.74 -5.47 -1.70
CA SER A 273 -15.39 -4.49 -2.58
C SER A 273 -15.88 -5.15 -3.86
N LEU A 274 -15.00 -5.84 -4.58
CA LEU A 274 -15.34 -6.51 -5.83
C LEU A 274 -16.52 -7.47 -5.70
N LEU A 275 -16.60 -8.20 -4.59
CA LEU A 275 -17.63 -9.20 -4.35
C LEU A 275 -18.97 -8.61 -3.89
N ASN A 276 -18.98 -7.47 -3.20
CA ASN A 276 -20.15 -6.99 -2.46
C ASN A 276 -20.71 -5.65 -2.94
N THR A 277 -20.03 -4.96 -3.85
CA THR A 277 -20.35 -3.57 -4.21
C THR A 277 -20.60 -3.40 -5.70
N HIS A 278 -21.15 -4.41 -6.35
CA HIS A 278 -21.46 -4.34 -7.78
C HIS A 278 -22.35 -3.13 -8.10
N GLY A 279 -21.93 -2.32 -9.08
CA GLY A 279 -22.62 -1.09 -9.48
C GLY A 279 -22.41 0.10 -8.54
N PHE A 280 -21.64 -0.05 -7.46
CA PHE A 280 -21.39 1.06 -6.51
C PHE A 280 -20.39 2.05 -7.10
N SER A 281 -20.49 3.29 -6.63
CA SER A 281 -19.50 4.33 -6.93
C SER A 281 -18.19 4.10 -6.18
N TYR A 282 -17.09 4.70 -6.65
CA TYR A 282 -15.81 4.70 -5.94
C TYR A 282 -15.98 5.14 -4.48
N LEU A 283 -16.76 6.21 -4.22
CA LEU A 283 -17.04 6.70 -2.88
C LEU A 283 -17.71 5.63 -2.02
N ASN A 284 -18.79 5.02 -2.53
CA ASN A 284 -19.54 4.01 -1.79
C ASN A 284 -18.67 2.78 -1.49
N ILE A 285 -17.83 2.37 -2.43
CA ILE A 285 -16.86 1.28 -2.22
C ILE A 285 -15.93 1.61 -1.05
N LEU A 286 -15.30 2.78 -1.06
CA LEU A 286 -14.33 3.15 -0.03
C LEU A 286 -14.99 3.29 1.35
N LEU A 287 -16.18 3.92 1.41
CA LEU A 287 -16.93 4.06 2.67
C LEU A 287 -17.37 2.72 3.24
N LYS A 288 -17.93 1.83 2.41
CA LYS A 288 -18.37 0.49 2.85
C LYS A 288 -17.19 -0.38 3.25
N THR A 289 -16.11 -0.33 2.49
CA THR A 289 -14.88 -1.03 2.83
C THR A 289 -14.31 -0.58 4.17
N ARG A 290 -14.29 0.73 4.43
CA ARG A 290 -13.88 1.26 5.74
C ARG A 290 -14.78 0.77 6.87
N GLU A 291 -16.09 0.74 6.63
CA GLU A 291 -17.08 0.21 7.58
C GLU A 291 -16.77 -1.25 7.94
N GLU A 292 -16.51 -2.09 6.95
CA GLU A 292 -16.20 -3.52 7.14
C GLU A 292 -14.84 -3.77 7.80
N LEU A 293 -13.83 -2.99 7.43
CA LEU A 293 -12.54 -3.03 8.12
C LEU A 293 -12.73 -2.71 9.62
N ARG A 294 -13.47 -1.65 9.94
CA ARG A 294 -13.79 -1.31 11.34
C ARG A 294 -14.53 -2.42 12.07
N LYS A 295 -15.54 -3.04 11.45
CA LYS A 295 -16.29 -4.17 12.05
C LYS A 295 -15.36 -5.34 12.39
N LYS A 296 -14.30 -5.53 11.60
CA LYS A 296 -13.27 -6.56 11.82
C LYS A 296 -12.13 -6.10 12.74
N GLY A 297 -12.29 -4.98 13.45
CA GLY A 297 -11.28 -4.43 14.36
C GLY A 297 -10.01 -3.93 13.65
N ARG A 298 -10.09 -3.67 12.34
CA ARG A 298 -8.96 -3.19 11.54
C ARG A 298 -8.89 -1.67 11.64
N VAL A 299 -7.69 -1.17 11.94
CA VAL A 299 -7.38 0.28 12.05
C VAL A 299 -7.05 0.91 10.70
N GLN A 300 -7.05 0.10 9.65
CA GLN A 300 -6.72 0.54 8.31
C GLN A 300 -7.89 1.30 7.67
N VAL A 301 -7.55 2.33 6.91
CA VAL A 301 -8.44 3.14 6.09
C VAL A 301 -8.11 2.88 4.63
N PRO A 302 -9.10 2.54 3.79
CA PRO A 302 -8.87 2.39 2.37
C PRO A 302 -8.57 3.76 1.75
N GLN A 303 -7.55 3.79 0.92
CA GLN A 303 -7.11 4.97 0.18
C GLN A 303 -7.13 4.66 -1.32
N LEU A 304 -7.48 5.69 -2.08
CA LEU A 304 -7.53 5.67 -3.54
C LEU A 304 -6.58 6.73 -4.08
N THR A 305 -5.63 6.33 -4.91
CA THR A 305 -4.79 7.27 -5.66
C THR A 305 -4.96 7.05 -7.16
N SER A 306 -4.72 8.09 -7.97
CA SER A 306 -5.05 8.06 -9.39
C SER A 306 -4.19 9.00 -10.23
N SER A 307 -3.99 8.65 -11.50
CA SER A 307 -3.30 9.50 -12.48
C SER A 307 -4.11 10.73 -12.92
N LYS A 308 -5.43 10.70 -12.72
CA LYS A 308 -6.36 11.81 -12.99
C LYS A 308 -7.40 11.94 -11.87
N PRO A 309 -8.01 13.11 -11.63
CA PRO A 309 -8.97 13.28 -10.54
C PRO A 309 -10.29 12.58 -10.89
N ILE A 310 -10.58 11.45 -10.25
CA ILE A 310 -11.78 10.64 -10.52
C ILE A 310 -13.02 11.35 -9.97
N ASP A 311 -14.12 11.30 -10.72
CA ASP A 311 -15.45 11.57 -10.16
C ASP A 311 -15.86 10.41 -9.24
N LEU A 312 -15.70 10.59 -7.93
CA LEU A 312 -15.93 9.57 -6.91
C LEU A 312 -17.39 9.07 -6.87
N TYR A 313 -18.34 9.79 -7.48
CA TYR A 313 -19.75 9.44 -7.54
C TYR A 313 -20.09 8.52 -8.72
N LYS A 314 -19.13 8.24 -9.61
CA LYS A 314 -19.33 7.34 -10.75
C LYS A 314 -19.07 5.88 -10.36
N PRO A 315 -19.75 4.92 -11.00
CA PRO A 315 -19.53 3.51 -10.76
C PRO A 315 -18.06 3.12 -10.91
N PHE A 316 -17.56 2.31 -9.98
CA PHE A 316 -16.24 1.71 -10.11
C PHE A 316 -16.24 0.64 -11.21
N SER A 317 -15.17 0.59 -11.99
CA SER A 317 -14.93 -0.47 -12.97
C SER A 317 -13.43 -0.77 -13.09
N LEU A 318 -13.12 -2.04 -13.33
CA LEU A 318 -11.80 -2.51 -13.77
C LEU A 318 -11.55 -2.21 -15.25
N PHE A 319 -12.60 -1.93 -16.02
CA PHE A 319 -12.56 -1.66 -17.46
C PHE A 319 -12.92 -0.22 -17.76
N GLY A 320 -12.62 0.19 -19.00
CA GLY A 320 -12.98 1.49 -19.50
C GLY A 320 -12.13 2.60 -18.92
N MET A 321 -12.37 3.80 -19.41
CA MET A 321 -11.67 4.99 -18.95
C MET A 321 -12.27 5.50 -17.64
N ILE A 322 -11.45 6.08 -16.77
CA ILE A 322 -11.94 6.75 -15.56
C ILE A 322 -12.78 7.95 -15.98
N THR A 323 -13.93 8.12 -15.32
CA THR A 323 -14.66 9.37 -15.46
C THR A 323 -13.96 10.42 -14.62
N VAL A 324 -13.47 11.47 -15.28
CA VAL A 324 -12.74 12.55 -14.62
C VAL A 324 -13.73 13.54 -14.02
N ASN A 325 -13.43 14.00 -12.82
CA ASN A 325 -14.12 15.12 -12.21
C ASN A 325 -13.83 16.41 -12.99
N ALA A 326 -14.84 16.90 -13.71
CA ALA A 326 -14.73 18.09 -14.55
C ALA A 326 -14.26 19.34 -13.79
N SER A 327 -14.62 19.50 -12.50
CA SER A 327 -14.21 20.65 -11.71
C SER A 327 -12.70 20.67 -11.42
N MET A 328 -12.03 19.51 -11.52
CA MET A 328 -10.60 19.36 -11.26
C MET A 328 -9.77 19.16 -12.53
N MET A 329 -10.39 19.21 -13.72
CA MET A 329 -9.66 18.93 -14.97
C MET A 329 -8.54 19.96 -15.23
N HIS A 330 -8.69 21.18 -14.72
CA HIS A 330 -7.67 22.23 -14.78
C HIS A 330 -6.37 21.87 -14.03
N CYS A 331 -6.40 20.91 -13.11
CA CYS A 331 -5.22 20.40 -12.42
C CYS A 331 -4.36 19.46 -13.28
N VAL A 332 -4.89 18.97 -14.40
CA VAL A 332 -4.21 18.03 -15.30
C VAL A 332 -3.60 18.81 -16.47
N PRO A 333 -2.30 18.72 -16.77
CA PRO A 333 -1.71 19.38 -17.93
C PRO A 333 -2.35 18.92 -19.24
N GLN A 334 -2.51 19.84 -20.20
CA GLN A 334 -3.25 19.64 -21.44
C GLN A 334 -2.82 18.38 -22.23
N GLN A 335 -1.53 18.05 -22.24
CA GLN A 335 -1.01 16.86 -22.93
C GLN A 335 -1.61 15.54 -22.40
N TYR A 336 -1.95 15.46 -21.11
CA TYR A 336 -2.51 14.26 -20.46
C TYR A 336 -4.04 14.26 -20.43
N GLN A 337 -4.67 15.33 -20.91
CA GLN A 337 -6.13 15.44 -20.98
C GLN A 337 -6.71 14.70 -22.20
N GLN A 338 -5.88 14.41 -23.20
CA GLN A 338 -6.31 13.86 -24.48
C GLN A 338 -6.86 12.43 -24.32
N ARG A 339 -8.05 12.20 -24.85
CA ARG A 339 -8.69 10.89 -24.95
C ARG A 339 -8.52 10.35 -26.38
N PRO A 340 -8.49 9.03 -26.59
CA PRO A 340 -8.47 8.47 -27.94
C PRO A 340 -9.75 8.87 -28.67
N GLN A 341 -9.64 9.20 -29.97
CA GLN A 341 -10.79 9.60 -30.79
C GLN A 341 -11.82 8.46 -30.93
N SER A 342 -11.35 7.22 -30.94
CA SER A 342 -12.18 6.02 -30.90
C SER A 342 -11.46 4.93 -30.12
N LEU A 343 -12.14 4.35 -29.14
CA LEU A 343 -11.72 3.08 -28.57
C LEU A 343 -12.34 1.93 -29.38
N PRO A 344 -11.68 0.76 -29.47
CA PRO A 344 -12.33 -0.44 -29.95
C PRO A 344 -13.65 -0.63 -29.17
N PRO A 345 -14.75 -1.08 -29.80
CA PRO A 345 -16.00 -1.29 -29.10
C PRO A 345 -15.77 -2.19 -27.89
N GLN A 346 -15.91 -1.60 -26.70
CA GLN A 346 -15.81 -2.32 -25.45
C GLN A 346 -17.11 -3.08 -25.27
N ALA A 347 -17.21 -4.27 -25.87
CA ALA A 347 -18.23 -5.23 -25.43
C ALA A 347 -17.77 -5.72 -24.06
N MET A 348 -18.07 -4.93 -23.01
CA MET A 348 -18.03 -5.45 -21.67
C MET A 348 -18.97 -6.66 -21.65
N PRO A 349 -18.55 -7.81 -21.11
CA PRO A 349 -19.53 -8.77 -20.67
C PRO A 349 -20.51 -8.00 -19.77
N PRO A 350 -21.84 -8.11 -19.98
CA PRO A 350 -22.76 -7.64 -18.96
C PRO A 350 -22.28 -8.30 -17.67
N PRO A 351 -22.13 -7.55 -16.56
CA PRO A 351 -21.73 -8.16 -15.31
C PRO A 351 -22.77 -9.24 -15.04
N ALA A 352 -22.34 -10.50 -15.12
CA ALA A 352 -23.18 -11.60 -14.72
C ALA A 352 -23.57 -11.28 -13.28
N GLY A 353 -24.87 -11.13 -13.00
CA GLY A 353 -25.33 -10.95 -11.63
C GLY A 353 -24.72 -12.07 -10.81
N TYR A 354 -23.76 -11.73 -9.95
CA TYR A 354 -22.93 -12.74 -9.31
C TYR A 354 -23.85 -13.59 -8.42
N PRO A 355 -23.94 -14.91 -8.62
CA PRO A 355 -24.63 -15.73 -7.65
C PRO A 355 -23.86 -15.62 -6.34
N VAL A 356 -24.54 -15.17 -5.29
CA VAL A 356 -24.02 -15.16 -3.92
C VAL A 356 -23.98 -16.60 -3.44
N HIS A 357 -23.01 -17.37 -3.93
CA HIS A 357 -22.59 -18.61 -3.31
C HIS A 357 -21.13 -18.43 -2.90
N VAL A 358 -20.96 -17.98 -1.66
CA VAL A 358 -19.68 -17.97 -0.96
C VAL A 358 -19.58 -19.32 -0.25
N PRO A 359 -18.75 -20.28 -0.70
CA PRO A 359 -18.18 -21.21 0.26
C PRO A 359 -17.23 -20.37 1.14
N PRO A 360 -17.21 -20.56 2.46
CA PRO A 360 -16.22 -19.89 3.29
C PRO A 360 -14.81 -20.21 2.75
N PRO A 361 -13.86 -19.26 2.80
CA PRO A 361 -12.47 -19.61 2.49
C PRO A 361 -12.07 -20.79 3.38
N PRO A 362 -11.20 -21.70 2.92
CA PRO A 362 -10.62 -22.71 3.79
C PRO A 362 -10.10 -21.96 5.01
N GLN A 363 -10.53 -22.36 6.21
CA GLN A 363 -10.10 -21.73 7.45
C GLN A 363 -8.57 -21.84 7.53
N GLY A 364 -7.89 -20.81 7.02
CA GLY A 364 -6.48 -20.60 7.22
C GLY A 364 -6.30 -20.48 8.71
N TYR A 365 -5.59 -21.44 9.28
CA TYR A 365 -5.24 -21.49 10.68
C TYR A 365 -4.54 -20.17 11.03
N TYR A 366 -5.25 -19.26 11.70
CA TYR A 366 -4.63 -18.17 12.43
C TYR A 366 -4.22 -18.75 13.77
N PRO A 367 -2.94 -19.10 14.00
CA PRO A 367 -2.51 -19.34 15.36
C PRO A 367 -2.72 -18.02 16.12
N PRO A 368 -3.27 -18.05 17.35
CA PRO A 368 -3.33 -16.86 18.17
C PRO A 368 -1.91 -16.28 18.32
N PRO A 369 -1.78 -14.95 18.49
CA PRO A 369 -0.48 -14.35 18.77
C PRO A 369 0.16 -15.08 19.96
N PRO A 370 1.48 -15.29 19.96
CA PRO A 370 2.14 -15.96 21.07
C PRO A 370 1.75 -15.23 22.35
N GLN A 371 1.07 -15.94 23.25
CA GLN A 371 0.81 -15.44 24.59
C GLN A 371 2.14 -14.97 25.15
N GLY A 372 2.17 -13.71 25.59
CA GLY A 372 3.34 -13.10 26.18
C GLY A 372 3.94 -14.07 27.19
N TYR A 373 5.25 -14.28 27.04
CA TYR A 373 6.07 -14.94 28.02
C TYR A 373 5.97 -14.11 29.32
N TYR A 374 5.01 -14.46 30.17
CA TYR A 374 5.07 -14.05 31.57
C TYR A 374 6.24 -14.82 32.18
N PRO A 375 7.32 -14.15 32.62
CA PRO A 375 8.37 -14.84 33.34
C PRO A 375 7.75 -15.47 34.60
N PRO A 376 8.07 -16.73 34.94
CA PRO A 376 7.56 -17.34 36.16
C PRO A 376 8.05 -16.53 37.38
N PRO A 377 7.22 -16.40 38.43
CA PRO A 377 7.67 -15.77 39.66
C PRO A 377 8.84 -16.58 40.22
N GLN A 378 9.92 -15.87 40.55
CA GLN A 378 11.12 -16.43 41.16
C GLN A 378 10.73 -17.23 42.41
N ARG A 379 10.86 -18.56 42.32
CA ARG A 379 10.90 -19.45 43.49
C ARG A 379 12.37 -19.83 43.74
N PRO A 380 12.96 -19.50 44.88
CA PRO A 380 14.06 -20.29 45.42
C PRO A 380 13.46 -21.55 46.05
N GLY A 381 13.90 -22.71 45.57
CA GLY A 381 13.58 -24.00 46.16
C GLY A 381 14.29 -24.21 47.50
N TRP A 382 13.52 -24.73 48.46
CA TRP A 382 13.85 -25.83 49.38
C TRP A 382 15.29 -25.96 49.88
N GLY A 383 15.50 -25.51 51.13
CA GLY A 383 16.48 -26.06 52.07
C GLY A 383 15.75 -26.55 53.32
N LEU A 384 16.04 -27.77 53.74
CA LEU A 384 15.38 -28.57 54.79
C LEU A 384 15.82 -28.15 56.22
N GLY A 385 14.90 -28.28 57.20
CA GLY A 385 15.23 -28.76 58.56
C GLY A 385 15.16 -27.77 59.76
N TYR A 386 14.03 -27.80 60.50
CA TYR A 386 13.79 -27.72 61.97
C TYR A 386 14.59 -26.78 62.93
N PRO A 387 14.08 -26.47 64.15
CA PRO A 387 12.82 -25.81 64.55
C PRO A 387 13.04 -24.63 65.54
N ALA A 388 11.99 -23.82 65.80
CA ALA A 388 11.96 -22.72 66.79
C ALA A 388 11.95 -23.20 68.26
N PRO A 389 12.15 -22.33 69.27
CA PRO A 389 10.98 -21.72 69.92
C PRO A 389 11.16 -20.31 70.54
N GLY A 390 10.05 -19.59 70.71
CA GLY A 390 9.95 -18.40 71.57
C GLY A 390 8.73 -17.52 71.32
N TYR A 391 7.55 -17.93 71.81
CA TYR A 391 6.35 -17.09 72.03
C TYR A 391 6.14 -16.94 73.56
N PRO A 392 5.49 -15.87 74.07
CA PRO A 392 4.01 -15.78 74.14
C PRO A 392 3.48 -14.36 73.80
N ALA A 393 2.41 -14.15 73.03
CA ALA A 393 1.00 -14.57 73.11
C ALA A 393 0.18 -13.89 74.22
N GLN A 394 -0.51 -12.79 73.89
CA GLN A 394 -1.86 -12.35 74.32
C GLN A 394 -2.31 -11.27 73.30
N GLY A 395 -3.48 -11.18 72.68
CA GLY A 395 -4.75 -11.91 72.61
C GLY A 395 -5.65 -11.06 71.69
N ILE A 396 -6.45 -11.66 70.81
CA ILE A 396 -7.47 -10.98 69.99
C ILE A 396 -8.84 -11.23 70.67
N PRO A 397 -9.85 -10.34 70.54
CA PRO A 397 -10.94 -10.71 69.65
C PRO A 397 -11.57 -9.56 68.84
N VAL A 398 -12.24 -10.03 67.79
CA VAL A 398 -12.95 -9.40 66.67
C VAL A 398 -14.25 -8.70 67.08
N GLN A 399 -14.56 -7.55 66.44
CA GLN A 399 -15.88 -7.00 66.03
C GLN A 399 -15.59 -5.56 65.53
N GLN A 400 -16.20 -4.93 64.53
CA GLN A 400 -17.40 -5.13 63.73
C GLN A 400 -17.22 -4.28 62.45
N ALA A 401 -17.82 -4.72 61.35
CA ALA A 401 -17.96 -3.92 60.14
C ALA A 401 -19.04 -2.84 60.34
N THR A 402 -18.71 -1.58 60.06
CA THR A 402 -19.69 -0.52 59.77
C THR A 402 -19.10 0.49 58.79
N LEU A 403 -19.90 0.76 57.77
CA LEU A 403 -19.76 1.83 56.78
C LEU A 403 -19.72 3.20 57.47
N GLY A 404 -18.77 4.06 57.09
CA GLY A 404 -18.67 5.39 57.68
C GLY A 404 -17.49 6.22 57.17
N VAL A 405 -17.69 6.85 56.01
CA VAL A 405 -17.28 8.21 55.63
C VAL A 405 -16.06 8.83 56.36
N SER A 406 -14.99 9.10 55.60
CA SER A 406 -14.05 10.19 55.94
C SER A 406 -13.60 10.96 54.71
N ARG A 407 -13.76 12.29 54.81
CA ARG A 407 -13.35 13.36 53.88
C ARG A 407 -11.83 13.57 54.04
N CYS A 408 -11.02 13.79 53.00
CA CYS A 408 -10.75 15.03 52.23
C CYS A 408 -9.39 14.81 51.48
N PRO A 409 -8.95 15.63 50.50
CA PRO A 409 -9.61 16.72 49.76
C PRO A 409 -9.46 16.63 48.21
N PRO A 410 -10.17 17.47 47.43
CA PRO A 410 -10.01 17.55 45.98
C PRO A 410 -8.93 18.57 45.58
N SER A 411 -8.00 18.14 44.73
CA SER A 411 -6.99 18.97 44.07
C SER A 411 -6.48 18.17 42.87
N GLN A 412 -6.38 18.63 41.64
CA GLN A 412 -6.61 19.92 41.01
C GLN A 412 -6.97 19.60 39.55
N TYR A 413 -7.97 20.30 39.01
CA TYR A 413 -8.15 20.44 37.58
C TYR A 413 -6.92 21.12 36.99
N LEU A 414 -6.26 20.50 36.01
CA LEU A 414 -5.43 21.23 35.06
C LEU A 414 -6.32 21.61 33.87
N PRO A 415 -6.59 22.91 33.65
CA PRO A 415 -7.32 23.37 32.48
C PRO A 415 -6.42 23.35 31.24
N ALA A 416 -7.04 23.06 30.10
CA ALA A 416 -6.43 23.18 28.78
C ALA A 416 -5.82 24.59 28.57
N PRO A 417 -4.69 24.72 27.86
CA PRO A 417 -4.19 26.03 27.46
C PRO A 417 -5.10 26.63 26.35
N PRO A 418 -5.36 27.95 26.39
CA PRO A 418 -6.16 28.63 25.37
C PRO A 418 -5.38 28.74 24.03
N PRO A 419 -6.08 28.99 22.90
CA PRO A 419 -5.45 29.05 21.58
C PRO A 419 -4.47 30.22 21.49
N ALA A 420 -3.28 29.94 20.95
CA ALA A 420 -2.27 30.95 20.67
C ALA A 420 -2.81 31.98 19.68
N LEU A 421 -2.95 33.21 20.15
CA LEU A 421 -3.16 34.39 19.33
C LEU A 421 -1.92 34.60 18.45
N TYR A 422 -2.15 34.62 17.13
CA TYR A 422 -1.21 35.15 16.14
C TYR A 422 -0.86 36.60 16.52
N ALA A 423 0.37 36.84 16.96
CA ALA A 423 0.96 38.17 17.01
C ALA A 423 1.74 38.42 15.70
N PRO A 424 1.56 39.56 15.02
CA PRO A 424 2.35 39.91 13.85
C PRO A 424 3.79 40.28 14.26
N PRO A 425 4.80 40.01 13.41
CA PRO A 425 6.18 40.37 13.72
C PRO A 425 6.38 41.90 13.68
N PRO A 426 7.28 42.45 14.52
CA PRO A 426 7.53 43.89 14.58
C PRO A 426 8.25 44.41 13.32
N PRO A 427 8.04 45.68 12.94
CA PRO A 427 8.61 46.24 11.72
C PRO A 427 10.07 46.68 11.92
N GLY A 428 10.91 46.35 10.93
CA GLY A 428 12.13 47.08 10.64
C GLY A 428 13.44 46.46 11.11
N GLN A 429 14.11 45.75 10.19
CA GLN A 429 15.51 46.05 9.83
C GLN A 429 15.68 45.68 8.35
N HIS A 430 15.64 46.71 7.50
CA HIS A 430 15.94 46.61 6.08
C HIS A 430 17.45 46.39 5.89
N GLY A 431 17.85 45.18 5.53
CA GLY A 431 19.08 44.92 4.79
C GLY A 431 18.78 44.90 3.28
N PRO A 432 19.65 45.42 2.41
CA PRO A 432 19.39 45.48 0.97
C PRO A 432 19.32 44.06 0.36
N PRO A 433 18.45 43.85 -0.65
CA PRO A 433 18.29 42.54 -1.28
C PRO A 433 19.57 42.15 -2.03
N GLN A 434 20.05 40.92 -1.79
CA GLN A 434 21.07 40.31 -2.62
C GLN A 434 20.54 40.11 -4.05
N PRO A 435 21.34 40.41 -5.09
CA PRO A 435 20.96 40.16 -6.47
C PRO A 435 20.91 38.65 -6.75
N PRO A 436 20.04 38.19 -7.65
CA PRO A 436 19.95 36.79 -8.03
C PRO A 436 21.23 36.30 -8.70
N PRO A 437 21.61 35.02 -8.54
CA PRO A 437 22.76 34.45 -9.24
C PRO A 437 22.54 34.51 -10.76
N ALA A 438 23.61 34.88 -11.46
CA ALA A 438 23.67 35.19 -12.87
C ALA A 438 22.99 34.14 -13.76
N GLN A 439 22.11 34.61 -14.65
CA GLN A 439 21.65 33.87 -15.81
C GLN A 439 22.84 33.56 -16.71
N TYR A 440 23.09 32.28 -16.97
CA TYR A 440 23.93 31.83 -18.06
C TYR A 440 23.27 32.23 -19.39
N THR A 441 23.74 33.31 -19.99
CA THR A 441 23.46 33.66 -21.38
C THR A 441 24.28 32.75 -22.29
N PHE A 442 23.60 31.80 -22.93
CA PHE A 442 24.13 31.14 -24.12
C PHE A 442 24.24 32.19 -25.23
N SER A 443 25.48 32.55 -25.58
CA SER A 443 25.77 33.27 -26.82
C SER A 443 25.71 32.29 -28.00
N PRO A 444 24.99 32.61 -29.09
CA PRO A 444 25.10 31.84 -30.32
C PRO A 444 26.43 32.17 -31.01
N LEU A 445 27.23 31.13 -31.30
CA LEU A 445 28.38 31.24 -32.20
C LEU A 445 27.89 31.66 -33.61
N PRO A 446 28.53 32.64 -34.27
CA PRO A 446 28.23 32.96 -35.67
C PRO A 446 28.83 31.90 -36.61
N PRO A 447 28.26 31.71 -37.81
CA PRO A 447 28.71 30.67 -38.74
C PRO A 447 30.08 31.03 -39.33
N ARG A 448 30.97 30.03 -39.37
CA ARG A 448 32.13 29.98 -40.26
C ARG A 448 32.21 28.60 -40.88
#